data_AF-A0A3D1SFX8-F1
#
_entry.id   AF-A0A3D1SFX8-F1
#
_cell.length_a   1.000
_cell.length_b   1.000
_cell.length_c   1.000
_cell.angle_alpha   90.00
_cell.angle_beta   90.00
_cell.angle_gamma   90.00
#
_symmetry.space_group_name_H-M   'P 1'
#
loop_
_entity.id
_entity.type
_entity.pdbx_description
1 polymer ?
#
loop_
_entity_poly.entity_id
_entity_poly.type
_entity_poly.pdbx_seq_one_letter_code
_entity_poly.pdbx_strand_id
1 'polypeptide(L)'
;NIIIHQSRNIVKGSEEKISEDRQDFEQITLDSEPERATYSTNPTAAEPVKKPTITCEWSESSVFEDGKTYSVLEFDELMKRADREWVEKKQYEKEKYGDFDTAYEAYQRGEIDGIHLGYAKTKFTVNLPNGSTITERQDIGDGYGGVIDFLSRYKQYWEVADMLKKAADEEREEIDLANSLNNDFNPYVY
;
A
#
# COMPACT_ATOMS: atom_id res chain seq x y z
N ASN A 1 -52.24 49.77 -11.35
CA ASN A 1 -53.05 48.87 -12.20
C ASN A 1 -52.48 47.46 -12.10
N ILE A 2 -53.09 46.56 -11.33
CA ILE A 2 -54.22 45.66 -11.63
C ILE A 2 -53.65 44.23 -11.65
N ILE A 3 -54.16 43.41 -10.73
CA ILE A 3 -53.89 41.98 -10.56
C ILE A 3 -54.74 41.21 -11.59
N ILE A 4 -54.18 40.13 -12.16
CA ILE A 4 -54.99 38.98 -12.60
C ILE A 4 -54.36 37.69 -12.08
N HIS A 5 -55.21 36.88 -11.47
CA HIS A 5 -54.98 35.64 -10.72
C HIS A 5 -55.00 34.38 -11.61
N GLN A 6 -54.85 33.22 -10.94
CA GLN A 6 -55.37 31.86 -11.23
C GLN A 6 -54.26 30.83 -11.56
N SER A 7 -54.21 29.57 -11.10
CA SER A 7 -54.88 28.79 -10.04
C SER A 7 -54.11 27.46 -9.86
N ARG A 8 -54.18 26.84 -8.67
CA ARG A 8 -53.48 25.60 -8.25
C ARG A 8 -54.07 24.33 -8.89
N ASN A 9 -53.25 23.28 -9.05
CA ASN A 9 -53.74 21.92 -8.88
C ASN A 9 -52.70 21.04 -8.15
N ILE A 10 -53.19 20.27 -7.17
CA ILE A 10 -52.44 19.42 -6.25
C ILE A 10 -52.57 17.97 -6.74
N VAL A 11 -51.46 17.24 -6.84
CA VAL A 11 -51.46 15.77 -6.78
C VAL A 11 -50.57 15.36 -5.61
N LYS A 12 -51.13 14.58 -4.69
CA LYS A 12 -50.44 13.88 -3.59
C LYS A 12 -50.17 12.42 -4.01
N GLY A 13 -49.01 11.91 -3.61
CA GLY A 13 -48.56 10.50 -3.68
C GLY A 13 -47.52 10.30 -4.79
N SER A 14 -46.29 9.84 -4.56
CA SER A 14 -45.67 9.09 -3.45
C SER A 14 -44.14 9.20 -3.56
N GLU A 15 -43.44 9.25 -2.39
CA GLU A 15 -42.01 8.91 -2.16
C GLU A 15 -40.96 9.72 -2.96
N GLU A 16 -39.84 10.23 -2.44
CA GLU A 16 -38.99 9.90 -1.31
C GLU A 16 -38.19 11.18 -0.99
N LYS A 17 -38.18 11.62 0.27
CA LYS A 17 -37.41 12.81 0.69
C LYS A 17 -35.97 12.39 0.91
N ILE A 18 -35.06 12.80 0.02
CA ILE A 18 -33.64 12.87 0.36
C ILE A 18 -33.46 14.13 1.20
N SER A 19 -33.35 13.95 2.51
CA SER A 19 -33.01 14.99 3.47
C SER A 19 -31.55 15.39 3.30
N GLU A 20 -31.32 16.71 3.22
CA GLU A 20 -30.01 17.30 3.47
C GLU A 20 -29.60 17.00 4.91
N ASP A 21 -28.75 15.99 5.09
CA ASP A 21 -28.06 15.73 6.34
C ASP A 21 -26.58 16.01 6.12
N ARG A 22 -26.18 17.25 6.43
CA ARG A 22 -24.77 17.60 6.64
C ARG A 22 -24.34 16.86 7.90
N GLN A 23 -23.77 15.67 7.74
CA GLN A 23 -23.05 15.01 8.82
C GLN A 23 -21.75 15.79 9.04
N ASP A 24 -21.66 16.36 10.23
CA ASP A 24 -20.49 17.01 10.80
C ASP A 24 -19.24 16.15 10.58
N PHE A 25 -18.25 16.72 9.89
CA PHE A 25 -16.91 16.14 9.82
C PHE A 25 -16.26 16.40 11.18
N GLU A 26 -16.47 15.49 12.14
CA GLU A 26 -15.67 15.47 13.35
C GLU A 26 -14.20 15.35 12.95
N GLN A 27 -13.45 16.37 13.36
CA GLN A 27 -12.01 16.43 13.28
C GLN A 27 -11.46 15.27 14.14
N ILE A 28 -11.18 14.12 13.52
CA ILE A 28 -10.59 12.96 14.19
C ILE A 28 -9.27 13.41 14.81
N THR A 29 -9.27 13.54 16.14
CA THR A 29 -8.08 13.78 16.95
C THR A 29 -7.17 12.57 16.84
N LEU A 30 -5.95 12.81 16.37
CA LEU A 30 -4.82 11.88 16.22
C LEU A 30 -4.24 11.46 17.57
N ASP A 31 -5.04 10.94 18.50
CA ASP A 31 -4.59 10.50 19.83
C ASP A 31 -5.04 9.07 20.17
N SER A 32 -4.86 8.13 19.25
CA SER A 32 -4.98 6.70 19.57
C SER A 32 -3.69 6.00 19.19
N GLU A 33 -2.85 5.75 20.20
CA GLU A 33 -1.75 4.80 20.09
C GLU A 33 -2.32 3.44 19.66
N PRO A 34 -1.72 2.74 18.67
CA PRO A 34 -2.19 1.42 18.30
C PRO A 34 -2.05 0.47 19.50
N GLU A 35 -3.12 -0.27 19.82
CA GLU A 35 -3.09 -1.30 20.84
C GLU A 35 -1.90 -2.23 20.63
N ARG A 36 -1.03 -2.31 21.64
CA ARG A 36 0.18 -3.13 21.62
C ARG A 36 -0.21 -4.61 21.54
N ALA A 37 -0.07 -5.20 20.35
CA ALA A 37 -0.29 -6.64 20.16
C ALA A 37 0.68 -7.44 21.05
N THR A 38 0.13 -8.25 21.95
CA THR A 38 0.92 -9.18 22.77
C THR A 38 0.77 -10.60 22.20
N TYR A 39 1.88 -11.25 21.90
CA TYR A 39 1.90 -12.62 21.36
C TYR A 39 2.09 -13.63 22.49
N SER A 40 1.20 -14.62 22.52
CA SER A 40 1.31 -15.79 23.41
C SER A 40 1.93 -16.96 22.63
N THR A 41 3.04 -17.49 23.13
CA THR A 41 3.73 -18.64 22.55
C THR A 41 3.33 -19.93 23.28
N ASN A 42 2.17 -20.51 22.93
CA ASN A 42 1.84 -21.88 23.33
C ASN A 42 1.56 -22.72 22.07
N PRO A 43 2.49 -23.59 21.64
CA PRO A 43 2.27 -24.43 20.48
C PRO A 43 1.39 -25.63 20.87
N THR A 44 0.18 -25.67 20.31
CA THR A 44 -0.70 -26.85 20.37
C THR A 44 -0.72 -27.46 18.96
N ALA A 45 -0.35 -28.75 18.85
CA ALA A 45 -0.43 -29.67 17.69
C ALA A 45 -0.38 -29.07 16.25
N ALA A 46 0.67 -29.42 15.51
CA ALA A 46 1.10 -28.85 14.23
C ALA A 46 0.05 -28.85 13.10
N GLU A 47 -0.73 -27.77 13.02
CA GLU A 47 -1.08 -27.19 11.72
C GLU A 47 0.17 -26.57 11.08
N PRO A 48 0.30 -26.54 9.74
CA PRO A 48 1.41 -25.83 9.10
C PRO A 48 1.45 -24.40 9.63
N VAL A 49 2.59 -23.96 10.16
CA VAL A 49 2.75 -22.60 10.68
C VAL A 49 2.44 -21.64 9.53
N LYS A 50 1.31 -20.92 9.64
CA LYS A 50 0.86 -19.99 8.61
C LYS A 50 1.88 -18.88 8.50
N LYS A 51 2.55 -18.72 7.35
CA LYS A 51 3.45 -17.58 7.11
C LYS A 51 2.66 -16.27 7.07
N PRO A 52 3.23 -15.14 7.53
CA PRO A 52 2.61 -13.84 7.32
C PRO A 52 2.47 -13.54 5.82
N THR A 53 1.50 -12.71 5.47
CA THR A 53 1.29 -12.23 4.08
C THR A 53 0.97 -10.74 4.09
N ILE A 54 1.07 -10.09 2.94
CA ILE A 54 0.76 -8.67 2.79
C ILE A 54 -0.25 -8.50 1.68
N THR A 55 -1.37 -7.86 1.98
CA THR A 55 -2.41 -7.52 1.00
C THR A 55 -2.27 -6.06 0.61
N CYS A 56 -2.14 -5.78 -0.68
CA CYS A 56 -2.27 -4.42 -1.17
C CYS A 56 -3.75 -4.04 -1.12
N GLU A 57 -4.10 -3.04 -0.32
CA GLU A 57 -5.48 -2.53 -0.28
C GLU A 57 -5.75 -1.64 -1.49
N TRP A 58 -4.81 -0.74 -1.77
CA TRP A 58 -4.76 0.06 -2.99
C TRP A 58 -3.36 0.64 -3.21
N SER A 59 -3.01 0.96 -4.46
CA SER A 59 -1.78 1.67 -4.80
C SER A 59 -1.94 2.73 -5.89
N GLU A 60 -1.27 3.87 -5.72
CA GLU A 60 -1.04 4.87 -6.78
C GLU A 60 0.07 4.40 -7.76
N SER A 61 0.82 3.35 -7.42
CA SER A 61 1.84 2.74 -8.26
C SER A 61 1.30 1.49 -8.96
N SER A 62 1.52 1.37 -10.27
CA SER A 62 1.14 0.19 -11.05
C SER A 62 1.95 -1.07 -10.71
N VAL A 63 2.95 -0.98 -9.82
CA VAL A 63 3.75 -2.11 -9.35
C VAL A 63 2.90 -3.08 -8.51
N PHE A 64 1.86 -2.56 -7.86
CA PHE A 64 0.98 -3.33 -6.99
C PHE A 64 -0.42 -3.41 -7.59
N GLU A 65 -1.07 -4.55 -7.39
CA GLU A 65 -2.45 -4.80 -7.80
C GLU A 65 -3.36 -4.67 -6.59
N ASP A 66 -4.37 -3.82 -6.69
CA ASP A 66 -5.36 -3.58 -5.65
C ASP A 66 -6.08 -4.90 -5.28
N GLY A 67 -6.13 -5.20 -3.98
CA GLY A 67 -6.72 -6.41 -3.42
C GLY A 67 -5.83 -7.67 -3.52
N LYS A 68 -4.69 -7.64 -4.23
CA LYS A 68 -3.81 -8.80 -4.32
C LYS A 68 -3.07 -9.03 -2.99
N THR A 69 -3.04 -10.29 -2.57
CA THR A 69 -2.19 -10.76 -1.48
C THR A 69 -0.88 -11.32 -2.03
N TYR A 70 0.22 -10.86 -1.45
CA TYR A 70 1.59 -11.19 -1.80
C TYR A 70 2.25 -11.95 -0.64
N SER A 71 3.31 -12.68 -0.95
CA SER A 71 4.26 -13.09 0.08
C SER A 71 4.97 -11.86 0.65
N VAL A 72 5.54 -11.98 1.84
CA VAL A 72 6.29 -10.88 2.47
C VAL A 72 7.50 -10.50 1.61
N LEU A 73 8.22 -11.51 1.11
CA LEU A 73 9.39 -11.32 0.27
C LEU A 73 9.03 -10.57 -1.03
N GLU A 74 8.02 -11.04 -1.75
CA GLU A 74 7.59 -10.45 -3.03
C GLU A 74 7.19 -8.99 -2.84
N PHE A 75 6.35 -8.70 -1.83
CA PHE A 75 5.89 -7.33 -1.57
C PHE A 75 7.04 -6.40 -1.15
N ASP A 76 7.92 -6.86 -0.26
CA ASP A 76 9.05 -6.06 0.22
C ASP A 76 10.03 -5.73 -0.91
N GLU A 77 10.35 -6.69 -1.79
CA GLU A 77 11.22 -6.46 -2.95
C GLU A 77 10.57 -5.56 -4.01
N LEU A 78 9.27 -5.71 -4.26
CA LEU A 78 8.50 -4.81 -5.13
C LEU A 78 8.56 -3.37 -4.59
N MET A 79 8.36 -3.19 -3.29
CA MET A 79 8.39 -1.87 -2.64
C MET A 79 9.77 -1.25 -2.70
N LYS A 80 10.83 -1.99 -2.35
CA LYS A 80 12.23 -1.53 -2.44
C LYS A 80 12.60 -1.03 -3.82
N ARG A 81 12.20 -1.78 -4.85
CA ARG A 81 12.49 -1.42 -6.24
C ARG A 81 11.67 -0.20 -6.68
N ALA A 82 10.38 -0.16 -6.37
CA ALA A 82 9.53 0.98 -6.66
C ALA A 82 10.04 2.27 -5.99
N ASP A 83 10.43 2.19 -4.72
CA ASP A 83 10.99 3.33 -3.97
C ASP A 83 12.28 3.84 -4.59
N ARG A 84 13.25 2.94 -4.86
CA ARG A 84 14.52 3.31 -5.50
C ARG A 84 14.31 3.97 -6.87
N GLU A 85 13.51 3.36 -7.73
CA GLU A 85 13.23 3.90 -9.07
C GLU A 85 12.53 5.26 -8.98
N TRP A 86 11.61 5.44 -8.02
CA TRP A 86 10.94 6.73 -7.79
C TRP A 86 11.92 7.81 -7.30
N VAL A 87 12.82 7.47 -6.37
CA VAL A 87 13.87 8.38 -5.89
C VAL A 87 14.78 8.82 -7.04
N GLU A 88 15.19 7.89 -7.89
CA GLU A 88 16.04 8.18 -9.06
C GLU A 88 15.33 9.12 -10.05
N LYS A 89 14.07 8.85 -10.39
CA LYS A 89 13.27 9.70 -11.29
C LYS A 89 13.02 11.08 -10.69
N LYS A 90 12.67 11.15 -9.41
CA LYS A 90 12.50 12.41 -8.66
C LYS A 90 13.78 13.24 -8.71
N GLN A 91 14.95 12.62 -8.53
CA GLN A 91 16.22 13.33 -8.58
C GLN A 91 16.52 13.84 -10.00
N TYR A 92 16.33 13.01 -11.02
CA TYR A 92 16.49 13.43 -12.42
C TYR A 92 15.57 14.61 -12.78
N GLU A 93 14.30 14.56 -12.38
CA GLU A 93 13.35 15.65 -12.65
C GLU A 93 13.72 16.94 -11.92
N LYS A 94 14.17 16.85 -10.66
CA LYS A 94 14.69 18.01 -9.91
C LYS A 94 15.90 18.63 -10.59
N GLU A 95 16.84 17.83 -11.07
CA GLU A 95 18.06 18.33 -11.72
C GLU A 95 17.78 18.94 -13.09
N LYS A 96 16.88 18.33 -13.88
CA LYS A 96 16.62 18.73 -15.26
C LYS A 96 15.57 19.83 -15.39
N TYR A 97 14.50 19.76 -14.60
CA TYR A 97 13.33 20.65 -14.72
C TYR A 97 13.17 21.59 -13.52
N GLY A 98 13.80 21.29 -12.38
CA GLY A 98 13.79 22.15 -11.19
C GLY A 98 12.51 22.07 -10.37
N ASP A 99 11.37 22.40 -10.99
CA ASP A 99 10.07 22.49 -10.33
C ASP A 99 8.96 21.68 -11.02
N PHE A 100 7.81 21.60 -10.34
CA PHE A 100 6.66 20.81 -10.79
C PHE A 100 6.08 21.34 -12.09
N ASP A 101 5.98 22.66 -12.26
CA ASP A 101 5.34 23.25 -13.44
C ASP A 101 6.18 22.93 -14.70
N THR A 102 7.49 23.09 -14.62
CA THR A 102 8.41 22.77 -15.71
C THR A 102 8.42 21.28 -16.03
N ALA A 103 8.40 20.41 -15.01
CA ALA A 103 8.31 18.97 -15.20
C ALA A 103 6.96 18.56 -15.81
N TYR A 104 5.87 19.22 -15.41
CA TYR A 104 4.52 18.99 -15.96
C TYR A 104 4.47 19.36 -17.45
N GLU A 105 5.07 20.46 -17.86
CA GLU A 105 5.17 20.79 -19.29
C GLU A 105 5.98 19.74 -20.07
N ALA A 106 7.07 19.22 -19.50
CA ALA A 106 7.85 18.16 -20.13
C ALA A 106 7.06 16.86 -20.27
N TYR A 107 6.26 16.51 -19.26
CA TYR A 107 5.31 15.38 -19.30
C TYR A 107 4.26 15.58 -20.41
N GLN A 108 3.68 16.78 -20.53
CA GLN A 108 2.71 17.09 -21.60
C GLN A 108 3.33 16.99 -23.00
N ARG A 109 4.64 17.23 -23.13
CA ARG A 109 5.39 17.04 -24.38
C ARG A 109 5.84 15.60 -24.62
N GLY A 110 5.60 14.68 -23.68
CA GLY A 110 6.01 13.28 -23.76
C GLY A 110 7.52 13.05 -23.57
N GLU A 111 8.24 13.98 -22.94
CA GLU A 111 9.68 13.82 -22.64
C GLU A 111 9.93 12.90 -21.43
N ILE A 112 8.93 12.73 -20.58
CA ILE A 112 8.91 11.84 -19.42
C ILE A 112 7.54 11.15 -19.33
N ASP A 113 7.49 9.96 -18.75
CA ASP A 113 6.27 9.12 -18.71
C ASP A 113 5.35 9.40 -17.51
N GLY A 114 5.75 10.30 -16.61
CA GLY A 114 5.02 10.70 -15.41
C GLY A 114 5.80 11.71 -14.60
N ILE A 115 5.21 12.25 -13.54
CA ILE A 115 5.83 13.25 -12.66
C ILE A 115 6.09 12.63 -11.29
N HIS A 116 7.34 12.66 -10.85
CA HIS A 116 7.84 12.01 -9.64
C HIS A 116 8.33 12.99 -8.58
N LEU A 117 8.14 14.31 -8.78
CA LEU A 117 8.48 15.33 -7.79
C LEU A 117 7.71 15.19 -6.46
N GLY A 118 6.57 14.48 -6.45
CA GLY A 118 5.82 14.06 -5.26
C GLY A 118 6.12 12.62 -4.82
N TYR A 119 5.14 11.93 -4.25
CA TYR A 119 5.23 10.53 -3.83
C TYR A 119 4.00 9.77 -4.34
N ALA A 120 4.20 8.54 -4.81
CA ALA A 120 3.09 7.59 -4.93
C ALA A 120 2.81 6.96 -3.56
N LYS A 121 1.61 6.47 -3.33
CA LYS A 121 1.19 5.89 -2.05
C LYS A 121 0.67 4.50 -2.24
N THR A 122 1.01 3.62 -1.32
CA THR A 122 0.47 2.26 -1.27
C THR A 122 -0.06 2.00 0.13
N LYS A 123 -1.35 1.62 0.21
CA LYS A 123 -1.96 1.11 1.44
C LYS A 123 -1.89 -0.41 1.43
N PHE A 124 -1.46 -0.99 2.55
CA PHE A 124 -1.34 -2.43 2.69
C PHE A 124 -1.79 -2.90 4.06
N THR A 125 -2.21 -4.16 4.13
CA THR A 125 -2.53 -4.87 5.36
C THR A 125 -1.59 -6.05 5.51
N VAL A 126 -0.85 -6.10 6.61
CA VAL A 126 -0.07 -7.27 7.01
C VAL A 126 -0.99 -8.24 7.76
N ASN A 127 -1.10 -9.46 7.26
CA ASN A 127 -1.86 -10.54 7.89
C ASN A 127 -0.90 -11.42 8.68
N LEU A 128 -1.00 -11.41 10.01
CA LEU A 128 -0.11 -12.16 10.89
C LEU A 128 -0.56 -13.63 11.05
N PRO A 129 0.37 -14.53 11.41
CA PRO A 129 0.06 -15.96 11.61
C PRO A 129 -1.04 -16.22 12.65
N ASN A 130 -1.10 -15.39 13.70
CA ASN A 130 -2.07 -15.49 14.79
C ASN A 130 -3.47 -14.96 14.40
N GLY A 131 -3.67 -14.52 13.16
CA GLY A 131 -4.93 -13.94 12.67
C GLY A 131 -5.09 -12.45 12.95
N SER A 132 -4.17 -11.80 13.68
CA SER A 132 -4.15 -10.35 13.83
C SER A 132 -3.70 -9.67 12.54
N THR A 133 -4.06 -8.40 12.38
CA THR A 133 -3.70 -7.60 11.21
C THR A 133 -3.17 -6.23 11.63
N ILE A 134 -2.25 -5.68 10.84
CA ILE A 134 -1.91 -4.25 10.88
C ILE A 134 -2.12 -3.64 9.49
N THR A 135 -2.63 -2.42 9.42
CA THR A 135 -2.86 -1.72 8.16
C THR A 135 -2.13 -0.40 8.18
N GLU A 136 -1.35 -0.15 7.14
CA GLU A 136 -0.52 1.05 7.02
C GLU A 136 -0.54 1.61 5.60
N ARG A 137 -0.02 2.83 5.47
CA ARG A 137 0.23 3.46 4.17
C ARG A 137 1.68 3.92 4.09
N GLN A 138 2.38 3.45 3.07
CA GLN A 138 3.76 3.85 2.78
C GLN A 138 3.80 4.76 1.54
N ASP A 139 4.64 5.79 1.62
CA ASP A 139 4.96 6.66 0.49
C ASP A 139 6.12 6.02 -0.31
N ILE A 140 5.94 5.86 -1.61
CA ILE A 140 6.97 5.42 -2.56
C ILE A 140 7.76 6.64 -3.02
N GLY A 141 9.09 6.56 -2.91
CA GLY A 141 10.01 7.62 -3.26
C GLY A 141 10.41 8.49 -2.07
N ASP A 142 10.19 8.01 -0.84
CA ASP A 142 10.64 8.60 0.42
C ASP A 142 12.05 8.14 0.82
N GLY A 143 12.57 7.10 0.15
CA GLY A 143 13.89 6.54 0.42
C GLY A 143 13.92 5.62 1.64
N TYR A 144 12.77 5.20 2.16
CA TYR A 144 12.70 4.27 3.28
C TYR A 144 12.77 2.81 2.84
N GLY A 145 12.78 2.52 1.54
CA GLY A 145 12.96 1.17 1.03
C GLY A 145 11.71 0.31 1.14
N GLY A 146 11.87 -0.93 1.61
CA GLY A 146 10.79 -1.92 1.65
C GLY A 146 9.83 -1.72 2.80
N VAL A 147 8.77 -2.53 2.81
CA VAL A 147 7.80 -2.52 3.91
C VAL A 147 8.45 -2.90 5.25
N ILE A 148 9.43 -3.81 5.23
CA ILE A 148 10.17 -4.19 6.44
C ILE A 148 11.01 -3.02 6.96
N ASP A 149 11.69 -2.31 6.05
CA ASP A 149 12.51 -1.15 6.39
C ASP A 149 11.62 -0.01 6.94
N PHE A 150 10.48 0.25 6.30
CA PHE A 150 9.47 1.21 6.73
C PHE A 150 8.94 0.90 8.14
N LEU A 151 8.45 -0.31 8.38
CA LEU A 151 7.89 -0.72 9.68
C LEU A 151 8.95 -0.68 10.79
N SER A 152 10.20 -1.04 10.48
CA SER A 152 11.32 -1.02 11.44
C SER A 152 11.62 0.37 12.01
N ARG A 153 11.13 1.44 11.38
CA ARG A 153 11.29 2.82 11.86
C ARG A 153 10.41 3.13 13.08
N TYR A 154 9.33 2.39 13.26
CA TYR A 154 8.33 2.64 14.29
C TYR A 154 8.44 1.60 15.39
N LYS A 155 8.68 2.05 16.63
CA LYS A 155 8.91 1.16 17.77
C LYS A 155 7.76 0.17 18.00
N GLN A 156 6.52 0.60 17.74
CA GLN A 156 5.35 -0.26 17.88
C GLN A 156 5.33 -1.44 16.88
N TYR A 157 6.13 -1.40 15.82
CA TYR A 157 6.15 -2.41 14.76
C TYR A 157 7.43 -3.24 14.72
N TRP A 158 8.40 -3.04 15.63
CA TRP A 158 9.66 -3.79 15.62
C TRP A 158 9.47 -5.30 15.63
N GLU A 159 8.56 -5.80 16.45
CA GLU A 159 8.30 -7.24 16.58
C GLU A 159 7.63 -7.80 15.32
N VAL A 160 6.78 -7.00 14.66
CA VAL A 160 6.20 -7.35 13.36
C VAL A 160 7.28 -7.33 12.29
N ALA A 161 8.11 -6.29 12.23
CA ALA A 161 9.19 -6.17 11.25
C ALA A 161 10.20 -7.33 11.36
N ASP A 162 10.60 -7.71 12.58
CA ASP A 162 11.46 -8.86 12.83
C ASP A 162 10.83 -10.18 12.34
N MET A 163 9.52 -10.36 12.54
CA MET A 163 8.78 -11.53 12.05
C MET A 163 8.73 -11.56 10.52
N LEU A 164 8.42 -10.43 9.89
CA LEU A 164 8.38 -10.29 8.43
C LEU A 164 9.75 -10.54 7.82
N LYS A 165 10.81 -10.04 8.45
CA LYS A 165 12.19 -10.28 8.00
C LYS A 165 12.54 -11.76 8.00
N LYS A 166 12.22 -12.49 9.07
CA LYS A 166 12.43 -13.95 9.14
C LYS A 166 11.64 -14.68 8.07
N ALA A 167 10.36 -14.35 7.89
CA ALA A 167 9.51 -14.99 6.88
C ALA A 167 10.05 -14.77 5.45
N ALA A 168 10.53 -13.56 5.15
CA ALA A 168 11.12 -13.24 3.85
C ALA A 168 12.47 -13.96 3.62
N ASP A 169 13.29 -14.09 4.67
CA ASP A 169 14.58 -14.80 4.59
C ASP A 169 14.36 -16.31 4.40
N GLU A 170 13.41 -16.92 5.13
CA GLU A 170 13.01 -18.34 4.95
C GLU A 170 12.50 -18.61 3.53
N GLU A 171 11.64 -17.74 3.00
CA GLU A 171 11.14 -17.86 1.62
C GLU A 171 12.28 -17.73 0.58
N ARG A 172 13.24 -16.84 0.83
CA ARG A 172 14.41 -16.69 -0.05
C ARG A 172 15.26 -17.96 -0.04
N GLU A 173 15.53 -18.53 1.13
CA GLU A 173 16.27 -19.79 1.25
C GLU A 173 15.56 -20.95 0.54
N GLU A 174 14.22 -21.02 0.64
CA GLU A 174 13.40 -22.00 -0.09
C GLU A 174 13.54 -21.84 -1.61
N ILE A 175 13.50 -20.61 -2.12
CA ILE A 175 13.69 -20.29 -3.54
C ILE A 175 15.11 -20.63 -4.00
N ASP A 176 16.13 -20.28 -3.23
CA ASP A 176 17.54 -20.53 -3.55
C ASP A 176 17.82 -22.05 -3.58
N LEU A 177 17.26 -22.81 -2.64
CA LEU A 177 17.37 -24.27 -2.63
C LEU A 177 16.67 -24.89 -3.84
N ALA A 178 15.47 -24.43 -4.18
CA ALA A 178 14.74 -24.90 -5.36
C ALA A 178 15.51 -24.62 -6.66
N ASN A 179 16.12 -23.44 -6.78
CA ASN A 179 16.95 -23.06 -7.92
C ASN A 179 18.24 -23.90 -7.99
N SER A 180 18.87 -24.19 -6.86
CA SER A 180 20.07 -25.05 -6.79
C SER A 180 19.75 -26.47 -7.28
N LEU A 181 18.67 -27.07 -6.80
CA LEU A 181 18.22 -28.39 -7.23
C LEU A 181 17.89 -28.44 -8.73
N ASN A 182 17.28 -27.40 -9.27
CA ASN A 182 16.97 -27.35 -10.71
C ASN A 182 18.22 -27.25 -11.59
N ASN A 183 19.30 -26.64 -11.11
CA ASN A 183 20.57 -26.56 -11.84
C ASN A 183 21.35 -27.88 -11.81
N ASP A 184 21.30 -28.63 -10.70
CA ASP A 184 21.95 -29.95 -10.57
C ASP A 184 21.27 -31.05 -11.41
N PHE A 185 20.02 -30.84 -11.83
CA PHE A 185 19.23 -31.78 -12.65
C PHE A 185 19.09 -31.38 -14.12
N ASN A 186 19.93 -30.49 -14.65
CA ASN A 186 19.98 -30.20 -16.09
C ASN A 186 21.09 -31.03 -16.80
N PRO A 187 20.79 -32.23 -17.33
CA PRO A 187 21.76 -33.06 -18.05
C PRO A 187 22.16 -32.53 -19.44
N TYR A 188 21.74 -31.32 -19.82
CA TYR A 188 22.01 -30.73 -21.14
C TYR A 188 22.99 -29.56 -21.15
N VAL A 189 23.79 -29.37 -20.09
CA VAL A 189 24.94 -28.46 -20.13
C VAL A 189 26.22 -29.27 -20.43
N TYR A 190 26.52 -29.43 -21.72
CA TYR A 190 27.85 -29.79 -22.24
C TYR A 190 28.31 -28.70 -23.21
#